data_AF-U3LPZ3-F1
#
_entry.id   AF-U3LPZ3-F1
#
_cell.length_a   1.000
_cell.length_b   1.000
_cell.length_c   1.000
_cell.angle_alpha   90.00
_cell.angle_beta   90.00
_cell.angle_gamma   90.00
#
_symmetry.space_group_name_H-M   'P 1'
#
loop_
_entity.id
_entity.type
_entity.pdbx_description
1 polymer ?
#
loop_
_entity_poly.entity_id
_entity_poly.type
_entity_poly.pdbx_seq_one_letter_code
_entity_poly.pdbx_strand_id
1 'polypeptide(L)' 'MSQATQAQRIEAGYKAFTGHQFSQAEADAYNRYTAEIEAERWPPTREFLKDQRHRFFCRTIGAEGF' A
#
# COMPACT_ATOMS: atom_id res chain seq x y z
N MET A 1 -3.13 20.37 11.64
CA MET A 1 -3.89 19.86 10.47
C MET A 1 -3.42 18.43 10.23
N SER A 2 -4.03 17.45 10.89
CA SER A 2 -3.63 16.05 10.71
C SER A 2 -4.63 15.41 9.76
N GLN A 3 -4.35 15.49 8.46
CA GLN A 3 -5.02 14.60 7.51
C GLN A 3 -4.55 13.19 7.88
N ALA A 4 -5.36 12.48 8.65
CA ALA A 4 -5.25 11.04 8.76
C ALA A 4 -5.38 10.52 7.33
N THR A 5 -4.25 10.10 6.76
CA THR A 5 -4.12 9.60 5.41
C THR A 5 -5.07 8.42 5.25
N GLN A 6 -6.23 8.68 4.66
CA GLN A 6 -7.03 7.63 4.05
C GLN A 6 -6.05 6.89 3.15
N ALA A 7 -5.89 5.59 3.41
CA ALA A 7 -5.13 4.68 2.60
C ALA A 7 -5.63 4.78 1.14
N GLN A 8 -5.01 5.64 0.34
CA GLN A 8 -5.42 5.84 -1.05
C GLN A 8 -5.19 4.52 -1.76
N ARG A 9 -6.30 3.86 -2.12
CA ARG A 9 -6.28 2.76 -3.07
C ARG A 9 -5.58 3.25 -4.34
N ILE A 10 -4.82 2.37 -4.97
CA ILE A 10 -4.16 2.68 -6.23
C ILE A 10 -4.87 1.95 -7.36
N GLU A 11 -4.85 2.53 -8.55
CA GLU A 11 -5.43 1.93 -9.75
C GLU A 11 -4.33 1.46 -10.69
N ALA A 12 -4.69 0.56 -11.61
CA ALA A 12 -3.80 0.20 -12.70
C ALA A 12 -3.37 1.46 -13.47
N GLY A 13 -2.09 1.54 -13.82
CA GLY A 13 -1.50 2.70 -14.45
C GLY A 13 -0.95 3.74 -13.46
N TYR A 14 -1.14 3.56 -12.15
CA TYR A 14 -0.47 4.38 -11.14
C TYR A 14 1.05 4.36 -11.34
N LYS A 15 1.66 5.54 -11.48
CA LYS A 15 3.09 5.70 -11.68
C LYS A 15 3.76 6.11 -10.36
N ALA A 16 4.57 5.22 -9.82
CA ALA A 16 5.39 5.50 -8.64
C ALA A 16 6.54 6.47 -8.99
N PHE A 17 7.14 7.08 -7.95
CA PHE A 17 8.24 8.03 -8.12
C PHE A 17 9.49 7.41 -8.77
N THR A 18 9.69 6.08 -8.63
CA THR A 18 10.77 5.35 -9.30
C THR A 18 10.54 5.20 -10.81
N GLY A 19 9.37 5.59 -11.30
CA GLY A 19 8.95 5.39 -12.68
C GLY A 19 8.19 4.08 -12.92
N HIS A 20 8.11 3.18 -11.92
CA HIS A 20 7.32 1.95 -12.01
C HIS A 20 5.85 2.25 -12.22
N GLN A 21 5.22 1.57 -13.18
CA GLN A 21 3.80 1.66 -13.43
C GLN A 21 3.11 0.39 -12.96
N PHE A 22 2.15 0.55 -12.05
CA PHE A 22 1.41 -0.58 -11.49
C PHE A 22 0.52 -1.21 -12.55
N SER A 23 0.67 -2.52 -12.74
CA SER A 23 -0.30 -3.37 -13.40
C SER A 23 -1.57 -3.50 -12.56
N GLN A 24 -2.63 -4.03 -13.18
CA GLN A 24 -3.87 -4.37 -12.48
C GLN A 24 -3.61 -5.31 -11.30
N ALA A 25 -2.81 -6.36 -11.51
CA ALA A 25 -2.52 -7.34 -10.47
C ALA A 25 -1.78 -6.73 -9.26
N GLU A 26 -0.84 -5.81 -9.50
CA GLU A 26 -0.11 -5.13 -8.42
C GLU A 26 -1.01 -4.14 -7.67
N ALA A 27 -1.88 -3.42 -8.39
CA ALA A 27 -2.86 -2.53 -7.79
C ALA A 27 -3.86 -3.30 -6.91
N ASP A 28 -4.37 -4.44 -7.40
CA ASP A 28 -5.26 -5.32 -6.64
C ASP A 28 -4.56 -5.88 -5.39
N ALA A 29 -3.30 -6.31 -5.50
CA ALA A 29 -2.53 -6.80 -4.37
C ALA A 29 -2.31 -5.71 -3.30
N TYR A 30 -1.93 -4.49 -3.70
CA TYR A 30 -1.81 -3.35 -2.80
C TYR A 30 -3.15 -3.02 -2.12
N ASN A 31 -4.24 -3.03 -2.90
CA ASN A 31 -5.57 -2.70 -2.40
C ASN A 31 -6.15 -3.77 -1.47
N ARG A 32 -5.67 -5.02 -1.54
CA ARG A 32 -6.03 -6.07 -0.59
C ARG A 32 -5.59 -5.71 0.82
N TYR A 33 -4.32 -5.32 0.99
CA TYR A 33 -3.84 -4.85 2.29
C TYR A 33 -4.61 -3.63 2.77
N THR A 34 -4.98 -2.72 1.87
CA THR A 34 -5.79 -1.56 2.22
C THR A 34 -7.17 -1.97 2.76
N ALA A 35 -7.85 -2.92 2.10
CA ALA A 35 -9.12 -3.46 2.60
C ALA A 35 -8.98 -4.14 3.97
N GLU A 36 -7.90 -4.89 4.18
CA GLU A 36 -7.62 -5.57 5.45
C GLU A 36 -7.35 -4.56 6.58
N ILE A 37 -6.59 -3.50 6.31
CA ILE A 37 -6.34 -2.40 7.27
C ILE A 37 -7.64 -1.70 7.67
N GLU A 38 -8.53 -1.47 6.70
CA GLU A 38 -9.84 -0.83 6.91
C GLU A 38 -10.78 -1.70 7.74
N ALA A 39 -10.74 -3.02 7.55
CA ALA A 39 -11.55 -3.98 8.30
C ALA A 39 -11.01 -4.29 9.71
N GLU A 40 -9.70 -4.19 9.91
CA GLU A 40 -9.04 -4.54 11.17
C GLU A 40 -9.36 -3.51 12.26
N ARG A 41 -9.74 -3.98 13.46
CA ARG A 41 -10.08 -3.13 14.62
C ARG A 41 -8.99 -3.12 15.69
N TRP A 42 -8.15 -4.15 15.74
CA TRP A 42 -7.10 -4.29 16.74
C TRP A 42 -5.83 -3.53 16.30
N PRO A 43 -5.35 -2.54 17.09
CA PRO A 43 -4.30 -1.63 16.64
C PRO A 43 -2.98 -2.31 16.22
N PRO A 44 -2.45 -3.32 16.94
CA PRO A 44 -1.19 -3.94 16.53
C PRO A 44 -1.27 -4.74 15.21
N THR A 45 -2.38 -5.45 14.92
CA THR A 45 -2.55 -6.07 13.58
C THR A 45 -2.68 -4.99 12.51
N ARG A 46 -3.36 -3.89 12.80
CA ARG A 46 -3.46 -2.77 11.86
C ARG A 46 -2.09 -2.18 11.53
N GLU A 47 -1.21 -2.02 12.53
CA GLU A 47 0.18 -1.56 12.34
C GLU A 47 0.99 -2.57 11.52
N PHE A 48 0.85 -3.87 11.80
CA PHE A 48 1.48 -4.92 11.02
C PHE A 48 1.04 -4.89 9.55
N LEU A 49 -0.27 -4.76 9.28
CA LEU A 49 -0.80 -4.70 7.91
C LEU A 49 -0.31 -3.44 7.16
N LYS A 50 -0.14 -2.31 7.85
CA LYS A 50 0.47 -1.10 7.26
C LYS A 50 1.94 -1.35 6.87
N ASP A 51 2.73 -1.99 7.73
CA ASP A 51 4.11 -2.38 7.43
C ASP A 51 4.16 -3.33 6.23
N GLN A 52 3.31 -4.35 6.19
CA GLN A 52 3.24 -5.28 5.06
C GLN A 52 2.89 -4.57 3.75
N ARG A 53 1.91 -3.67 3.77
CA ARG A 53 1.55 -2.87 2.58
C ARG A 53 2.71 -1.98 2.12
N HIS A 54 3.43 -1.36 3.06
CA HIS A 54 4.58 -0.54 2.74
C HIS A 54 5.71 -1.36 2.11
N ARG A 55 6.05 -2.52 2.70
CA ARG A 55 7.04 -3.45 2.14
C ARG A 55 6.65 -3.93 0.74
N PHE A 56 5.38 -4.28 0.55
CA PHE A 56 4.86 -4.65 -0.76
C PHE A 56 5.08 -3.52 -1.78
N PHE A 57 4.71 -2.28 -1.42
CA PHE A 57 4.90 -1.13 -2.29
C PHE A 57 6.38 -0.90 -2.63
N CYS A 58 7.26 -0.83 -1.63
CA CYS A 58 8.70 -0.61 -1.83
C CYS A 58 9.33 -1.69 -2.70
N ARG A 59 8.99 -2.96 -2.46
CA ARG A 59 9.47 -4.08 -3.27
C ARG A 59 8.98 -3.98 -4.71
N THR A 60 7.70 -3.66 -4.90
CA THR A 60 7.09 -3.55 -6.24
C THR A 60 7.74 -2.46 -7.07
N ILE A 61 8.05 -1.31 -6.45
CA ILE A 61 8.63 -0.17 -7.17
C ILE A 61 10.16 -0.22 -7.27
N GLY A 62 10.81 -1.25 -6.72
CA GLY A 62 12.26 -1.39 -6.69
C GLY A 62 12.98 -0.45 -5.70
N ALA A 63 12.30 0.00 -4.65
CA ALA A 63 12.83 0.86 -3.59
C ALA A 63 13.20 0.08 -2.31
N GLU A 64 13.66 -1.16 -2.44
CA GLU A 64 14.10 -1.97 -1.30
C GLU A 64 15.29 -1.29 -0.60
N GLY A 65 15.13 -0.91 0.68
CA GLY A 65 16.16 -0.25 1.49
C GLY A 65 15.78 1.10 2.13
N PHE A 66 14.54 1.58 1.93
CA PHE A 66 13.98 2.76 2.59
C PHE A 66 12.94 2.39 3.65
#